data_AF-A0A2H9VMS1-F1
#
_entry.id   AF-A0A2H9VMS1-F1
#
_cell.length_a   1.000
_cell.length_b   1.000
_cell.length_c   1.000
_cell.angle_alpha   90.00
_cell.angle_beta   90.00
_cell.angle_gamma   90.00
#
_symmetry.space_group_name_H-M   'P 1'
#
loop_
_entity.id
_entity.type
_entity.pdbx_description
1 polymer ?
#
loop_
_entity_poly.entity_id
_entity_poly.type
_entity_poly.pdbx_seq_one_letter_code
_entity_poly.pdbx_strand_id
1 'polypeptide(L)'
;MLLQYLKNYTIFFGLLLTSLLIGCRQGYVVENGHVFYEYWNEVSGQNKKLLEKADAGTFQKIDFDCGCSFTFGKDKKSVYIDGKQIENIDPNSFKFIGNYTFADKDSVYFFGFYNDLNECAIKGVSPNKITLLKYPWSKSGKILIHGNDTIHVGDIEEFIPVDEDWGKTKKKVINKNKILIGADPATFEVINSYSGKDKYHVYEFGKIKE
;
A
#
# COMPACT_ATOMS: atom_id res chain seq x y z
N MET A 1 52.28 14.02 66.18
CA MET A 1 51.61 12.74 66.52
C MET A 1 50.54 12.51 65.46
N LEU A 2 50.62 11.37 64.74
CA LEU A 2 49.71 10.80 63.71
C LEU A 2 49.74 11.48 62.31
N LEU A 3 50.43 10.91 61.30
CA LEU A 3 50.16 9.71 60.46
C LEU A 3 49.13 9.95 59.33
N GLN A 4 49.62 10.07 58.08
CA GLN A 4 49.42 9.14 56.92
C GLN A 4 48.01 9.13 56.29
N TYR A 5 47.92 9.37 54.97
CA TYR A 5 47.50 8.37 53.97
C TYR A 5 47.44 8.95 52.54
N LEU A 6 48.26 8.39 51.66
CA LEU A 6 48.15 8.48 50.20
C LEU A 6 46.96 7.66 49.71
N LYS A 7 46.20 8.16 48.73
CA LYS A 7 45.37 7.34 47.84
C LYS A 7 45.69 7.69 46.40
N ASN A 8 46.53 6.86 45.79
CA ASN A 8 46.73 6.80 44.34
C ASN A 8 45.42 6.29 43.72
N TYR A 9 44.79 7.10 42.87
CA TYR A 9 43.69 6.64 42.03
C TYR A 9 44.27 5.92 40.83
N THR A 10 44.13 4.60 40.81
CA THR A 10 44.33 3.76 39.63
C THR A 10 43.28 4.14 38.59
N ILE A 11 43.69 4.74 37.48
CA ILE A 11 42.83 5.03 36.34
C ILE A 11 42.52 3.69 35.67
N PHE A 12 41.28 3.22 35.83
CA PHE A 12 40.77 2.04 35.15
C PHE A 12 40.40 2.45 33.72
N PHE A 13 41.17 2.03 32.72
CA PHE A 13 40.83 2.20 31.31
C PHE A 13 39.71 1.20 30.98
N GLY A 14 38.46 1.64 31.14
CA GLY A 14 37.31 0.90 30.66
C GLY A 14 37.31 0.89 29.13
N LEU A 15 37.75 -0.22 28.53
CA LEU A 15 37.44 -0.55 27.14
C LEU A 15 35.92 -0.71 27.05
N LEU A 16 35.25 0.39 26.68
CA LEU A 16 33.85 0.39 26.32
C LEU A 16 33.75 -0.42 25.02
N LEU A 17 33.52 -1.73 25.15
CA LEU A 17 33.15 -2.60 24.05
C LEU A 17 31.78 -2.11 23.57
N THR A 18 31.76 -1.15 22.65
CA THR A 18 30.52 -0.73 21.99
C THR A 18 30.04 -1.95 21.22
N SER A 19 29.10 -2.68 21.80
CA SER A 19 28.32 -3.66 21.08
C SER A 19 27.72 -2.91 19.90
N LEU A 20 28.24 -3.19 18.71
CA LEU A 20 27.61 -2.78 17.47
C LEU A 20 26.25 -3.48 17.48
N LEU A 21 25.23 -2.75 17.91
CA LEU A 21 23.84 -3.08 17.63
C LEU A 21 23.73 -3.01 16.11
N ILE A 22 24.08 -4.10 15.43
CA ILE A 22 23.72 -4.32 14.03
C ILE A 22 22.21 -4.56 14.08
N GLY A 23 21.45 -3.47 14.25
CA GLY A 23 20.00 -3.50 14.15
C GLY A 23 19.63 -4.03 12.77
N CYS A 24 18.54 -4.80 12.70
CA CYS A 24 17.98 -5.25 11.43
C CYS A 24 17.85 -4.05 10.49
N ARG A 25 18.56 -4.08 9.36
CA ARG A 25 18.54 -3.00 8.38
C ARG A 25 17.46 -3.30 7.36
N GLN A 26 16.62 -2.32 7.08
CA GLN A 26 15.58 -2.42 6.08
C GLN A 26 15.58 -1.17 5.20
N GLY A 27 15.48 -1.39 3.89
CA GLY A 27 15.33 -0.33 2.90
C GLY A 27 16.49 -0.22 1.92
N TYR A 28 16.48 0.85 1.13
CA TYR A 28 17.45 1.02 0.06
C TYR A 28 18.82 1.51 0.55
N VAL A 29 19.89 1.06 -0.11
CA VAL A 29 21.27 1.54 0.12
C VAL A 29 21.93 1.76 -1.23
N VAL A 30 22.61 2.90 -1.41
CA VAL A 30 23.44 3.18 -2.59
C VAL A 30 24.89 3.10 -2.17
N GLU A 31 25.65 2.16 -2.75
CA GLU A 31 27.07 1.97 -2.45
C GLU A 31 27.82 1.52 -3.70
N ASN A 32 29.05 2.00 -3.88
CA ASN A 32 29.92 1.61 -5.00
C ASN A 32 29.24 1.69 -6.39
N GLY A 33 28.39 2.69 -6.62
CA GLY A 33 27.67 2.88 -7.88
C GLY A 33 26.52 1.90 -8.12
N HIS A 34 26.07 1.17 -7.09
CA HIS A 34 24.97 0.21 -7.17
C HIS A 34 23.89 0.52 -6.14
N VAL A 35 22.66 0.13 -6.46
CA VAL A 35 21.52 0.22 -5.55
C VAL A 35 21.19 -1.17 -5.01
N PHE A 36 21.04 -1.27 -3.70
CA PHE A 36 20.62 -2.48 -3.02
C PHE A 36 19.35 -2.25 -2.22
N TYR A 37 18.60 -3.31 -1.98
CA TYR A 37 17.54 -3.36 -0.99
C TYR A 37 17.93 -4.32 0.12
N GLU A 38 18.07 -3.80 1.34
CA GLU A 38 18.34 -4.57 2.54
C GLU A 38 17.00 -4.97 3.18
N TYR A 39 16.89 -6.23 3.61
CA TYR A 39 15.68 -6.76 4.24
C TYR A 39 16.02 -7.92 5.19
N TRP A 40 15.14 -8.16 6.15
CA TRP A 40 15.23 -9.30 7.04
C TRP A 40 14.39 -10.48 6.54
N ASN A 41 14.93 -11.69 6.65
CA ASN A 41 14.20 -12.94 6.45
C ASN A 41 14.44 -13.82 7.67
N GLU A 42 13.40 -14.44 8.22
CA GLU A 42 13.51 -15.24 9.45
C GLU A 42 14.43 -16.46 9.31
N VAL A 43 14.56 -17.00 8.10
CA VAL A 43 15.38 -18.19 7.82
C VAL A 43 16.84 -17.81 7.54
N SER A 44 17.07 -16.78 6.73
CA SER A 44 18.43 -16.39 6.30
C SER A 44 19.01 -15.16 7.00
N GLY A 45 18.26 -14.51 7.89
CA GLY A 45 18.69 -13.31 8.63
C GLY A 45 18.71 -12.04 7.76
N GLN A 46 19.77 -11.24 7.90
CA GLN A 46 19.94 -10.02 7.13
C GLN A 46 20.32 -10.34 5.68
N ASN A 47 19.52 -9.87 4.73
CA ASN A 47 19.75 -10.05 3.30
C ASN A 47 19.97 -8.69 2.61
N LYS A 48 20.55 -8.76 1.42
CA LYS A 48 20.83 -7.62 0.56
C LYS A 48 20.67 -8.03 -0.90
N LYS A 49 19.72 -7.40 -1.60
CA LYS A 49 19.41 -7.67 -3.01
C LYS A 49 19.93 -6.55 -3.88
N LEU A 50 20.70 -6.87 -4.92
CA LEU A 50 21.12 -5.92 -5.95
C LEU A 50 19.93 -5.58 -6.87
N LEU A 51 19.72 -4.30 -7.16
CA LEU A 51 18.77 -3.83 -8.16
C LEU A 51 19.55 -3.50 -9.44
N GLU A 52 19.79 -4.51 -10.28
CA GLU A 52 20.66 -4.42 -11.46
C GLU A 52 20.29 -3.30 -12.45
N LYS A 53 19.00 -2.98 -12.55
CA LYS A 53 18.48 -1.96 -13.49
C LYS A 53 18.43 -0.56 -12.91
N ALA A 54 18.70 -0.39 -11.61
CA ALA A 54 18.59 0.90 -10.94
C ALA A 54 19.78 1.81 -11.25
N ASP A 55 19.49 3.06 -11.60
CA ASP A 55 20.50 4.10 -11.80
C ASP A 55 20.90 4.71 -10.45
N ALA A 56 22.00 4.22 -9.89
CA ALA A 56 22.53 4.66 -8.60
C ALA A 56 22.84 6.16 -8.52
N GLY A 57 23.22 6.79 -9.65
CA GLY A 57 23.56 8.21 -9.67
C GLY A 57 22.35 9.14 -9.52
N THR A 58 21.15 8.62 -9.82
CA THR A 58 19.89 9.35 -9.69
C THR A 58 18.93 8.74 -8.68
N PHE A 59 19.36 7.68 -7.98
CA PHE A 59 18.50 6.97 -7.05
C PHE A 59 18.18 7.81 -5.81
N GLN A 60 16.91 7.83 -5.44
CA GLN A 60 16.39 8.56 -4.28
C GLN A 60 15.37 7.69 -3.57
N LYS A 61 15.46 7.63 -2.23
CA LYS A 61 14.36 7.14 -1.41
C LYS A 61 13.22 8.15 -1.47
N ILE A 62 12.00 7.68 -1.49
CA ILE A 62 10.81 8.53 -1.40
C ILE A 62 10.02 8.05 -0.19
N ASP A 63 9.54 8.98 0.61
CA ASP A 63 8.64 8.69 1.71
C ASP A 63 7.26 9.27 1.40
N PHE A 64 6.23 8.45 1.58
CA PHE A 64 4.84 8.88 1.51
C PHE A 64 4.19 8.68 2.88
N ASP A 65 3.44 9.67 3.35
CA ASP A 65 2.59 9.54 4.53
C ASP A 65 1.31 8.75 4.17
N CYS A 66 1.50 7.49 3.78
CA CYS A 66 0.43 6.60 3.32
C CYS A 66 -0.13 5.71 4.43
N GLY A 67 0.49 5.71 5.63
CA GLY A 67 0.23 4.72 6.67
C GLY A 67 0.53 3.28 6.22
N CYS A 68 1.27 3.09 5.12
CA CYS A 68 1.61 1.82 4.53
C CYS A 68 3.05 1.43 4.88
N SER A 69 3.34 0.13 5.01
CA SER A 69 4.66 -0.39 5.38
C SER A 69 5.64 -0.50 4.20
N PHE A 70 5.33 0.14 3.08
CA PHE A 70 6.12 0.06 1.86
C PHE A 70 7.33 0.98 1.93
N THR A 71 8.46 0.49 1.43
CA THR A 71 9.65 1.31 1.20
C THR A 71 9.70 1.72 -0.27
N PHE A 72 9.57 3.02 -0.53
CA PHE A 72 9.63 3.54 -1.89
C PHE A 72 11.03 4.07 -2.24
N GLY A 73 11.41 3.84 -3.48
CA GLY A 73 12.56 4.45 -4.11
C GLY A 73 12.26 4.78 -5.56
N LYS A 74 13.04 5.67 -6.15
CA LYS A 74 13.02 5.91 -7.59
C LYS A 74 14.41 6.22 -8.10
N ASP A 75 14.58 6.05 -9.39
CA ASP A 75 15.61 6.74 -10.15
C ASP A 75 14.95 7.58 -11.25
N LYS A 76 15.75 8.11 -12.18
CA LYS A 76 15.23 8.94 -13.28
C LYS A 76 14.29 8.19 -14.25
N LYS A 77 14.22 6.87 -14.20
CA LYS A 77 13.45 6.01 -15.13
C LYS A 77 12.36 5.19 -14.46
N SER A 78 12.52 4.80 -13.20
CA SER A 78 11.70 3.78 -12.56
C SER A 78 11.36 4.09 -11.11
N VAL A 79 10.21 3.57 -10.67
CA VAL A 79 9.83 3.49 -9.26
C VAL A 79 10.09 2.07 -8.74
N TYR A 80 10.50 1.98 -7.49
CA TYR A 80 10.79 0.75 -6.78
C TYR A 80 9.99 0.70 -5.47
N ILE A 81 9.39 -0.46 -5.20
CA ILE A 81 8.68 -0.75 -3.95
C ILE A 81 9.27 -2.02 -3.36
N ASP A 82 9.76 -1.95 -2.13
CA ASP A 82 10.38 -3.07 -1.40
C ASP A 82 11.41 -3.88 -2.22
N GLY A 83 12.27 -3.18 -2.97
CA GLY A 83 13.31 -3.80 -3.79
C GLY A 83 12.80 -4.44 -5.09
N LYS A 84 11.54 -4.20 -5.49
CA LYS A 84 10.97 -4.57 -6.79
C LYS A 84 10.76 -3.33 -7.65
N GLN A 85 11.26 -3.37 -8.89
CA GLN A 85 10.94 -2.35 -9.89
C GLN A 85 9.47 -2.50 -10.31
N ILE A 86 8.73 -1.40 -10.32
CA ILE A 86 7.34 -1.38 -10.79
C ILE A 86 7.32 -0.83 -12.21
N GLU A 87 6.71 -1.60 -13.12
CA GLU A 87 6.70 -1.27 -14.54
C GLU A 87 5.71 -0.15 -14.86
N ASN A 88 6.04 0.63 -15.89
CA ASN A 88 5.15 1.63 -16.50
C ASN A 88 4.69 2.78 -15.57
N ILE A 89 5.40 3.03 -14.46
CA ILE A 89 5.17 4.21 -13.61
C ILE A 89 6.14 5.32 -13.99
N ASP A 90 5.62 6.53 -14.23
CA ASP A 90 6.46 7.72 -14.41
C ASP A 90 7.00 8.20 -13.05
N PRO A 91 8.33 8.10 -12.79
CA PRO A 91 8.90 8.41 -11.47
C PRO A 91 8.91 9.91 -11.12
N ASN A 92 8.72 10.77 -12.12
CA ASN A 92 8.76 12.22 -11.92
C ASN A 92 7.41 12.76 -11.43
N SER A 93 6.32 12.11 -11.80
CA SER A 93 4.96 12.50 -11.45
C SER A 93 4.27 11.55 -10.46
N PHE A 94 4.93 10.46 -10.07
CA PHE A 94 4.42 9.51 -9.09
C PHE A 94 4.13 10.17 -7.73
N LYS A 95 2.90 10.03 -7.25
CA LYS A 95 2.41 10.65 -6.02
C LYS A 95 1.38 9.78 -5.32
N PHE A 96 1.31 9.94 -4.00
CA PHE A 96 0.25 9.37 -3.18
C PHE A 96 -1.02 10.24 -3.26
N ILE A 97 -2.18 9.58 -3.34
CA ILE A 97 -3.51 10.23 -3.34
C ILE A 97 -4.21 9.99 -2.00
N GLY A 98 -4.14 8.77 -1.45
CA GLY A 98 -4.88 8.35 -0.25
C GLY A 98 -5.45 6.94 -0.41
N ASN A 99 -5.84 6.27 0.68
CA ASN A 99 -6.42 4.91 0.64
C ASN A 99 -5.60 3.93 -0.21
N TYR A 100 -4.28 3.86 -0.01
CA TYR A 100 -3.36 3.05 -0.82
C TYR A 100 -3.43 3.33 -2.34
N THR A 101 -4.04 4.44 -2.75
CA THR A 101 -4.14 4.89 -4.14
C THR A 101 -3.03 5.89 -4.44
N PHE A 102 -2.36 5.68 -5.56
CA PHE A 102 -1.29 6.48 -6.09
C PHE A 102 -1.60 6.82 -7.55
N ALA A 103 -0.91 7.79 -8.10
CA ALA A 103 -1.01 8.10 -9.52
C ALA A 103 0.31 8.65 -10.04
N ASP A 104 0.47 8.59 -11.34
CA ASP A 104 1.40 9.44 -12.07
C ASP A 104 0.61 10.35 -13.03
N LYS A 105 1.30 10.96 -13.99
CA LYS A 105 0.67 11.85 -14.97
C LYS A 105 -0.35 11.15 -15.90
N ASP A 106 -0.22 9.84 -16.12
CA ASP A 106 -1.02 9.10 -17.09
C ASP A 106 -2.02 8.12 -16.44
N SER A 107 -1.64 7.52 -15.31
CA SER A 107 -2.31 6.35 -14.74
C SER A 107 -2.55 6.46 -13.23
N VAL A 108 -3.44 5.60 -12.74
CA VAL A 108 -3.78 5.46 -11.33
C VAL A 108 -3.48 4.04 -10.89
N TYR A 109 -2.96 3.90 -9.68
CA TYR A 109 -2.54 2.64 -9.10
C TYR A 109 -3.17 2.50 -7.72
N PHE A 110 -3.57 1.29 -7.35
CA PHE A 110 -3.89 0.97 -5.96
C PHE A 110 -2.86 -0.05 -5.47
N PHE A 111 -2.50 -0.07 -4.18
CA PHE A 111 -1.55 -1.03 -3.60
C PHE A 111 -2.07 -1.73 -2.33
N GLY A 112 -3.39 -1.73 -2.07
CA GLY A 112 -3.93 -2.21 -0.79
C GLY A 112 -4.15 -3.73 -0.62
N PHE A 113 -4.45 -4.50 -1.68
CA PHE A 113 -4.85 -5.92 -1.54
C PHE A 113 -4.20 -6.91 -2.53
N TYR A 114 -3.08 -6.56 -3.16
CA TYR A 114 -2.56 -7.32 -4.31
C TYR A 114 -1.68 -8.50 -3.95
N ASN A 115 -1.70 -9.49 -4.84
CA ASN A 115 -0.69 -10.55 -4.90
C ASN A 115 0.52 -10.15 -5.76
N ASP A 116 0.33 -9.30 -6.79
CA ASP A 116 1.41 -8.78 -7.66
C ASP A 116 1.38 -7.26 -7.78
N LEU A 117 2.45 -6.59 -7.34
CA LEU A 117 2.65 -5.15 -7.45
C LEU A 117 2.65 -4.61 -8.90
N ASN A 118 2.84 -5.46 -9.92
CA ASN A 118 2.74 -5.06 -11.33
C ASN A 118 1.30 -5.06 -11.88
N GLU A 119 0.33 -5.64 -11.15
CA GLU A 119 -1.09 -5.61 -11.52
C GLU A 119 -1.86 -4.50 -10.77
N CYS A 120 -1.15 -3.44 -10.36
CA CYS A 120 -1.68 -2.36 -9.52
C CYS A 120 -2.52 -1.30 -10.27
N ALA A 121 -2.45 -1.26 -11.61
CA ALA A 121 -3.07 -0.22 -12.41
C ALA A 121 -4.60 -0.33 -12.42
N ILE A 122 -5.27 0.80 -12.15
CA ILE A 122 -6.73 0.95 -12.21
C ILE A 122 -7.11 1.32 -13.64
N LYS A 123 -7.80 0.43 -14.34
CA LYS A 123 -8.09 0.59 -15.78
C LYS A 123 -9.25 1.56 -16.01
N GLY A 124 -9.16 2.36 -17.09
CA GLY A 124 -10.29 3.17 -17.57
C GLY A 124 -10.58 4.44 -16.78
N VAL A 125 -9.68 4.86 -15.87
CA VAL A 125 -9.84 6.07 -15.05
C VAL A 125 -8.74 7.09 -15.33
N SER A 126 -9.01 8.37 -15.08
CA SER A 126 -8.02 9.44 -15.24
C SER A 126 -7.49 9.90 -13.87
N PRO A 127 -6.17 10.14 -13.73
CA PRO A 127 -5.56 10.50 -12.43
C PRO A 127 -6.06 11.82 -11.85
N ASN A 128 -6.54 12.74 -12.69
CA ASN A 128 -7.12 14.02 -12.26
C ASN A 128 -8.61 13.95 -11.88
N LYS A 129 -9.24 12.77 -11.94
CA LYS A 129 -10.68 12.59 -11.68
C LYS A 129 -10.97 11.68 -10.49
N ILE A 130 -9.95 11.25 -9.75
CA ILE A 130 -10.12 10.36 -8.60
C ILE A 130 -10.73 11.12 -7.43
N THR A 131 -11.82 10.59 -6.90
CA THR A 131 -12.43 11.03 -5.65
C THR A 131 -12.40 9.85 -4.67
N LEU A 132 -11.71 10.02 -3.55
CA LEU A 132 -11.68 9.03 -2.49
C LEU A 132 -13.01 9.00 -1.75
N LEU A 133 -13.47 7.80 -1.42
CA LEU A 133 -14.61 7.58 -0.53
C LEU A 133 -14.06 6.94 0.76
N LYS A 134 -14.72 5.89 1.27
CA LYS A 134 -14.21 5.08 2.39
C LYS A 134 -13.30 3.99 1.84
N TYR A 135 -12.14 3.73 2.45
CA TYR A 135 -11.28 2.61 2.06
C TYR A 135 -12.09 1.30 1.94
N PRO A 136 -11.93 0.52 0.85
CA PRO A 136 -11.05 0.71 -0.32
C PRO A 136 -11.74 1.38 -1.54
N TRP A 137 -12.89 2.01 -1.32
CA TRP A 137 -13.72 2.63 -2.35
C TRP A 137 -13.20 3.99 -2.80
N SER A 138 -13.25 4.21 -4.11
CA SER A 138 -13.10 5.52 -4.73
C SER A 138 -13.97 5.61 -5.99
N LYS A 139 -13.99 6.76 -6.66
CA LYS A 139 -14.70 6.92 -7.93
C LYS A 139 -13.94 7.81 -8.91
N SER A 140 -14.24 7.63 -10.19
CA SER A 140 -13.81 8.52 -11.29
C SER A 140 -14.98 8.76 -12.23
N GLY A 141 -15.62 9.93 -12.12
CA GLY A 141 -16.88 10.20 -12.83
C GLY A 141 -17.95 9.15 -12.50
N LYS A 142 -18.43 8.42 -13.52
CA LYS A 142 -19.44 7.34 -13.39
C LYS A 142 -18.85 5.94 -13.14
N ILE A 143 -17.54 5.86 -12.91
CA ILE A 143 -16.85 4.62 -12.61
C ILE A 143 -16.66 4.52 -11.09
N LEU A 144 -17.21 3.48 -10.50
CA LEU A 144 -16.93 3.07 -9.12
C LEU A 144 -15.67 2.21 -9.13
N ILE A 145 -14.81 2.44 -8.15
CA ILE A 145 -13.53 1.76 -7.99
C ILE A 145 -13.54 1.07 -6.63
N HIS A 146 -13.21 -0.23 -6.62
CA HIS A 146 -12.96 -1.02 -5.42
C HIS A 146 -11.55 -1.60 -5.53
N GLY A 147 -10.59 -1.02 -4.81
CA GLY A 147 -9.18 -1.33 -5.04
C GLY A 147 -8.72 -0.99 -6.47
N ASN A 148 -8.33 -1.98 -7.28
CA ASN A 148 -8.10 -1.82 -8.73
C ASN A 148 -9.30 -2.12 -9.62
N ASP A 149 -10.32 -2.79 -9.09
CA ASP A 149 -11.47 -3.17 -9.89
C ASP A 149 -12.34 -1.96 -10.19
N THR A 150 -12.95 -1.95 -11.38
CA THR A 150 -13.79 -0.86 -11.85
C THR A 150 -15.13 -1.36 -12.35
N ILE A 151 -16.19 -0.60 -12.05
CA ILE A 151 -17.53 -0.87 -12.56
C ILE A 151 -18.27 0.43 -12.88
N HIS A 152 -18.95 0.49 -14.03
CA HIS A 152 -19.75 1.65 -14.41
C HIS A 152 -21.09 1.65 -13.66
N VAL A 153 -21.36 2.73 -12.90
CA VAL A 153 -22.57 2.89 -12.09
C VAL A 153 -23.18 4.26 -12.39
N GLY A 154 -24.28 4.28 -13.16
CA GLY A 154 -24.88 5.56 -13.61
C GLY A 154 -25.35 6.48 -12.47
N ASP A 155 -25.79 5.89 -11.37
CA ASP A 155 -26.29 6.53 -10.14
C ASP A 155 -25.25 6.59 -9.01
N ILE A 156 -23.96 6.57 -9.35
CA ILE A 156 -22.84 6.56 -8.38
C ILE A 156 -22.81 7.77 -7.44
N GLU A 157 -23.43 8.90 -7.78
CA GLU A 157 -23.45 10.07 -6.89
C GLU A 157 -24.18 9.79 -5.58
N GLU A 158 -25.03 8.76 -5.56
CA GLU A 158 -25.75 8.29 -4.39
C GLU A 158 -25.09 7.07 -3.76
N PHE A 159 -23.86 6.73 -4.16
CA PHE A 159 -23.15 5.57 -3.63
C PHE A 159 -22.74 5.79 -2.17
N ILE A 160 -23.10 4.83 -1.34
CA ILE A 160 -22.79 4.79 0.08
C ILE A 160 -21.97 3.51 0.32
N PRO A 161 -20.68 3.63 0.67
CA PRO A 161 -19.91 2.52 1.21
C PRO A 161 -20.56 2.03 2.51
N VAL A 162 -20.93 0.75 2.56
CA VAL A 162 -21.46 0.12 3.78
C VAL A 162 -20.26 -0.35 4.62
N ASP A 163 -19.39 -1.16 4.04
CA ASP A 163 -18.12 -1.60 4.63
C ASP A 163 -17.03 -1.70 3.55
N GLU A 164 -15.97 -2.45 3.82
CA GLU A 164 -14.85 -2.63 2.88
C GLU A 164 -15.24 -3.42 1.63
N ASP A 165 -16.24 -4.30 1.70
CA ASP A 165 -16.63 -5.20 0.62
C ASP A 165 -17.98 -4.85 0.01
N TRP A 166 -18.80 -4.08 0.71
CA TRP A 166 -20.18 -3.78 0.34
C TRP A 166 -20.43 -2.28 0.23
N GLY A 167 -21.21 -1.91 -0.78
CA GLY A 167 -21.73 -0.58 -0.97
C GLY A 167 -23.07 -0.61 -1.69
N LYS A 168 -23.79 0.50 -1.66
CA LYS A 168 -25.09 0.60 -2.35
C LYS A 168 -25.39 1.99 -2.85
N THR A 169 -26.19 2.06 -3.90
CA THR A 169 -26.95 3.26 -4.28
C THR A 169 -28.40 3.09 -3.83
N LYS A 170 -29.29 4.03 -4.15
CA LYS A 170 -30.73 3.83 -3.95
C LYS A 170 -31.32 2.70 -4.80
N LYS A 171 -30.64 2.29 -5.88
CA LYS A 171 -31.17 1.32 -6.86
C LYS A 171 -30.36 0.03 -6.96
N LYS A 172 -29.13 0.00 -6.43
CA LYS A 172 -28.22 -1.13 -6.59
C LYS A 172 -27.52 -1.47 -5.30
N VAL A 173 -27.34 -2.76 -5.06
CA VAL A 173 -26.37 -3.29 -4.09
C VAL A 173 -25.15 -3.75 -4.86
N ILE A 174 -23.97 -3.46 -4.32
CA ILE A 174 -22.68 -3.74 -4.94
C ILE A 174 -21.80 -4.46 -3.92
N ASN A 175 -21.24 -5.61 -4.30
CA ASN A 175 -20.21 -6.31 -3.55
C ASN A 175 -18.91 -6.23 -4.36
N LYS A 176 -17.91 -5.52 -3.85
CA LYS A 176 -16.64 -5.25 -4.54
C LYS A 176 -16.87 -4.67 -5.94
N ASN A 177 -16.59 -5.46 -6.96
CA ASN A 177 -16.71 -5.10 -8.37
C ASN A 177 -18.01 -5.61 -9.03
N LYS A 178 -18.98 -6.09 -8.26
CA LYS A 178 -20.17 -6.77 -8.77
C LYS A 178 -21.47 -6.13 -8.30
N ILE A 179 -22.31 -5.75 -9.26
CA ILE A 179 -23.70 -5.35 -9.00
C ILE A 179 -24.54 -6.61 -8.77
N LEU A 180 -25.30 -6.66 -7.68
CA LEU A 180 -26.26 -7.71 -7.41
C LEU A 180 -27.56 -7.45 -8.21
N ILE A 181 -27.95 -8.42 -9.03
CA ILE A 181 -29.17 -8.34 -9.83
C ILE A 181 -30.36 -8.76 -8.95
N GLY A 182 -31.41 -7.93 -8.92
CA GLY A 182 -32.64 -8.21 -8.17
C GLY A 182 -32.60 -7.82 -6.69
N ALA A 183 -31.46 -7.36 -6.18
CA ALA A 183 -31.33 -6.93 -4.79
C ALA A 183 -32.18 -5.70 -4.48
N ASP A 184 -32.85 -5.72 -3.32
CA ASP A 184 -33.56 -4.57 -2.75
C ASP A 184 -32.61 -3.75 -1.85
N PRO A 185 -32.04 -2.62 -2.32
CA PRO A 185 -31.06 -1.86 -1.56
C PRO A 185 -31.63 -1.23 -0.29
N ALA A 186 -32.95 -1.04 -0.24
CA ALA A 186 -33.61 -0.44 0.92
C ALA A 186 -33.62 -1.39 2.12
N THR A 187 -33.68 -2.70 1.88
CA THR A 187 -33.71 -3.73 2.94
C THR A 187 -32.46 -4.58 3.01
N PHE A 188 -31.44 -4.25 2.20
CA PHE A 188 -30.20 -5.00 2.17
C PHE A 188 -29.38 -4.84 3.46
N GLU A 189 -29.01 -5.98 4.05
CA GLU A 189 -28.17 -6.13 5.24
C GLU A 189 -26.93 -6.98 4.89
N VAL A 190 -25.76 -6.52 5.31
CA VAL A 190 -24.52 -7.29 5.19
C VAL A 190 -24.48 -8.38 6.27
N ILE A 191 -24.12 -9.60 5.89
CA ILE A 191 -23.87 -10.70 6.83
C ILE A 191 -22.37 -10.86 7.06
N ASN A 192 -21.58 -10.90 5.99
CA ASN A 192 -20.11 -10.90 6.01
C ASN A 192 -19.55 -10.46 4.65
N SER A 193 -18.24 -10.54 4.46
CA SER A 193 -17.54 -10.18 3.20
C SER A 193 -18.10 -10.85 1.93
N TYR A 194 -18.68 -12.04 2.05
CA TYR A 194 -19.12 -12.87 0.94
C TYR A 194 -20.64 -12.99 0.84
N SER A 195 -21.38 -12.63 1.88
CA SER A 195 -22.83 -12.75 1.90
C SER A 195 -23.56 -11.55 2.50
N GLY A 196 -24.76 -11.34 1.99
CA GLY A 196 -25.72 -10.38 2.51
C GLY A 196 -27.12 -10.86 2.17
N LYS A 197 -28.13 -10.17 2.66
CA LYS A 197 -29.53 -10.53 2.41
C LYS A 197 -30.35 -9.27 2.21
N ASP A 198 -31.46 -9.39 1.51
CA ASP A 198 -32.55 -8.43 1.57
C ASP A 198 -33.82 -9.13 2.06
N LYS A 199 -34.97 -8.45 2.02
CA LYS A 199 -36.23 -9.03 2.46
C LYS A 199 -36.75 -10.21 1.61
N TYR A 200 -36.16 -10.46 0.44
CA TYR A 200 -36.58 -11.49 -0.52
C TYR A 200 -35.57 -12.63 -0.65
N HIS A 201 -34.27 -12.33 -0.65
CA HIS A 201 -33.22 -13.29 -0.98
C HIS A 201 -32.02 -13.16 -0.05
N VAL A 202 -31.30 -14.27 0.12
CA VAL A 202 -29.92 -14.29 0.60
C VAL A 202 -29.00 -14.32 -0.61
N TYR A 203 -27.90 -13.59 -0.54
CA TYR A 203 -26.89 -13.51 -1.59
C TYR A 203 -25.56 -14.06 -1.08
N GLU A 204 -24.88 -14.83 -1.92
CA GLU A 204 -23.55 -15.36 -1.68
C GLU A 204 -22.69 -15.15 -2.94
N PHE A 205 -21.49 -14.58 -2.78
CA PHE A 205 -20.61 -14.14 -3.88
C PHE A 205 -21.33 -13.27 -4.94
N GLY A 206 -22.25 -12.42 -4.46
CA GLY A 206 -23.06 -11.53 -5.28
C GLY A 206 -24.06 -12.23 -6.21
N LYS A 207 -24.52 -13.45 -5.87
CA LYS A 207 -25.62 -14.16 -6.53
C LYS A 207 -26.67 -14.57 -5.52
N ILE A 208 -27.93 -14.73 -5.93
CA ILE A 208 -28.97 -15.32 -5.08
C ILE A 208 -28.54 -16.74 -4.68
N LYS A 209 -28.62 -17.04 -3.39
CA LYS A 209 -28.40 -18.37 -2.83
C LYS A 209 -29.70 -19.16 -2.94
N GLU A 210 -29.64 -20.27 -3.67
CA GLU A 210 -30.75 -21.24 -3.79
C GLU A 210 -31.05 -21.94 -2.46
#